data_AF-A0A1G2F2A5-F1
#
_entry.id   AF-A0A1G2F2A5-F1
#
_cell.length_a   1.000
_cell.length_b   1.000
_cell.length_c   1.000
_cell.angle_alpha   90.00
_cell.angle_beta   90.00
_cell.angle_gamma   90.00
#
_symmetry.space_group_name_H-M   'P 1'
#
loop_
_entity.id
_entity.type
_entity.pdbx_description
1 polymer ?
#
loop_
_entity_poly.entity_id
_entity_poly.type
_entity_poly.pdbx_seq_one_letter_code
_entity_poly.pdbx_strand_id
1 'polypeptide(L)'
;MISKDLIKYVKECRKKGFSDLDIRNALIEKGWNEKDVLEGLLSSMGPKKLPKWVSIVALVVVSFVIGGIVYAAIFAINDIQKTSAEVASMTQQIKEMGPQAKIKTYKDINFGFEVKYPTEFFQLDSANATLKHTLKNFHKYSLADGSDLGLADDIKIVFHKDITECDNSETTIKDIGTPFQIGGLEGIKYEMGAEGEGVVFYCVKNSQNKNIFFIERFFLSEAWSTELPNQSDYLSSARQEELFNQIISTFKFVSSTGTKSKGDFCGTSTQGSCDADAECMSGGCSGQVCQSENEEPAITTCEYRDCYNASTYGVRCKCINNKCQWQ
;
A
#
# COMPACT_ATOMS: atom_id res chain seq x y z
N MET A 1 27.20 47.64 6.78
CA MET A 1 27.83 48.71 5.97
C MET A 1 29.25 48.29 5.71
N ILE A 2 29.60 47.97 4.45
CA ILE A 2 30.93 47.48 4.09
C ILE A 2 31.95 48.60 4.32
N SER A 3 32.98 48.34 5.14
CA SER A 3 34.05 49.31 5.33
C SER A 3 34.77 49.57 4.00
N LYS A 4 35.04 50.85 3.69
CA LYS A 4 35.85 51.24 2.53
C LYS A 4 37.24 50.58 2.55
N ASP A 5 37.74 50.25 3.74
CA ASP A 5 39.02 49.59 3.95
C ASP A 5 39.00 48.13 3.48
N LEU A 6 37.88 47.42 3.68
CA LEU A 6 37.71 46.05 3.20
C LEU A 6 37.73 46.01 1.66
N ILE A 7 37.01 46.93 1.02
CA ILE A 7 36.99 47.04 -0.46
C ILE A 7 38.39 47.40 -0.99
N LYS A 8 39.12 48.29 -0.32
CA LYS A 8 40.49 48.67 -0.69
C LYS A 8 41.43 47.47 -0.57
N TYR A 9 41.35 46.74 0.55
CA TYR A 9 42.16 45.55 0.81
C TYR A 9 41.93 44.46 -0.24
N VAL A 10 40.67 44.13 -0.54
CA VAL A 10 40.31 43.15 -1.58
C VAL A 10 40.89 43.54 -2.95
N LYS A 11 40.82 44.83 -3.32
CA LYS A 11 41.40 45.33 -4.58
C LYS A 11 42.92 45.21 -4.62
N GLU A 12 43.60 45.47 -3.51
CA GLU A 12 45.06 45.31 -3.43
C GLU A 12 45.48 43.83 -3.50
N CYS A 13 44.77 42.92 -2.85
CA CYS A 13 45.04 41.49 -2.96
C CYS A 13 44.82 40.97 -4.38
N ARG A 14 43.75 41.39 -5.07
CA ARG A 14 43.53 41.04 -6.48
C ARG A 14 44.65 41.56 -7.39
N LYS A 15 45.17 42.78 -7.15
CA LYS A 15 46.32 43.32 -7.89
C LYS A 15 47.60 42.51 -7.68
N LYS A 16 47.73 41.86 -6.53
CA LYS A 16 48.83 40.94 -6.21
C LYS A 16 48.60 39.51 -6.74
N GLY A 17 47.47 39.25 -7.41
CA GLY A 17 47.19 37.96 -8.05
C GLY A 17 46.52 36.92 -7.15
N PHE A 18 46.08 37.28 -5.93
CA PHE A 18 45.35 36.35 -5.06
C PHE A 18 43.95 36.06 -5.62
N SER A 19 43.52 34.80 -5.51
CA SER A 19 42.15 34.42 -5.89
C SER A 19 41.14 34.93 -4.87
N ASP A 20 39.89 35.13 -5.30
CA ASP A 20 38.82 35.58 -4.41
C ASP A 20 38.55 34.59 -3.26
N LEU A 21 38.82 33.31 -3.49
CA LEU A 21 38.69 32.27 -2.47
C LEU A 21 39.78 32.42 -1.40
N ASP A 22 41.03 32.67 -1.81
CA ASP A 22 42.14 32.87 -0.87
C ASP A 22 41.92 34.14 -0.03
N ILE A 23 41.44 35.20 -0.67
CA ILE A 23 41.11 36.46 0.00
C ILE A 23 39.97 36.26 1.00
N ARG A 24 38.91 35.52 0.62
CA ARG A 24 37.79 35.21 1.49
C ARG A 24 38.24 34.43 2.72
N ASN A 25 38.96 33.33 2.51
CA ASN A 25 39.36 32.44 3.59
C ASN A 25 40.30 33.16 4.58
N ALA A 26 41.26 33.94 4.08
CA ALA A 26 42.16 34.71 4.93
C ALA A 26 41.45 35.81 5.74
N LEU A 27 40.37 36.40 5.23
CA LEU A 27 39.58 37.39 5.95
C LEU A 27 38.68 36.74 7.00
N ILE A 28 38.04 35.61 6.68
CA ILE A 28 37.22 34.85 7.64
C ILE A 28 38.09 34.32 8.78
N GLU A 29 39.28 33.80 8.49
CA GLU A 29 40.25 33.34 9.50
C GLU A 29 40.68 34.47 10.44
N LYS A 30 40.74 35.71 9.93
CA LYS A 30 41.00 36.92 10.73
C LYS A 30 39.78 37.46 11.47
N GLY A 31 38.67 36.73 11.48
CA GLY A 31 37.45 37.06 12.23
C GLY A 31 36.49 38.01 11.53
N TRP A 32 36.64 38.23 10.22
CA TRP A 32 35.68 39.04 9.47
C TRP A 32 34.38 38.26 9.20
N ASN A 33 33.24 38.95 9.26
CA ASN A 33 31.95 38.35 8.99
C ASN A 33 31.86 37.90 7.52
N GLU A 34 31.49 36.64 7.30
CA GLU A 34 31.42 36.02 5.97
C GLU A 34 30.54 36.79 4.98
N LYS A 35 29.39 37.31 5.45
CA LYS A 35 28.45 38.05 4.60
C LYS A 35 29.05 39.37 4.14
N ASP A 36 29.72 40.10 5.03
CA ASP A 36 30.40 41.36 4.70
C ASP A 36 31.59 41.14 3.76
N VAL A 37 32.33 40.03 3.93
CA VAL A 37 33.42 39.64 3.04
C VAL A 37 32.90 39.32 1.64
N LEU A 38 31.79 38.57 1.54
CA LEU A 38 31.18 38.23 0.25
C LEU A 38 30.63 39.48 -0.46
N GLU A 39 29.96 40.37 0.27
CA GLU A 39 29.44 41.62 -0.26
C GLU A 39 30.58 42.58 -0.67
N GLY A 40 31.71 42.58 0.05
CA GLY A 40 32.93 43.30 -0.30
C GLY A 40 33.62 42.76 -1.56
N LEU A 41 33.68 41.44 -1.72
CA LEU A 41 34.20 40.78 -2.93
C LEU A 41 33.33 41.09 -4.15
N LEU A 42 32.00 41.11 -3.98
CA LEU A 42 31.05 41.43 -5.04
C LEU A 42 31.09 42.91 -5.44
N SER A 43 31.06 43.82 -4.45
CA SER A 43 31.08 45.28 -4.69
C SER A 43 32.42 45.81 -5.24
N SER A 44 33.52 45.08 -5.02
CA SER A 44 34.83 45.41 -5.58
C SER A 44 34.98 45.01 -7.05
N MET A 45 34.08 44.19 -7.60
CA MET A 45 33.98 43.96 -9.04
C MET A 45 33.30 45.16 -9.69
N GLY A 46 34.10 46.15 -10.09
CA GLY A 46 33.57 47.28 -10.86
C GLY A 46 32.85 46.81 -12.14
N PRO A 47 31.86 47.58 -12.64
CA PRO A 47 31.13 47.20 -13.85
C PRO A 47 32.11 47.07 -15.00
N LYS A 48 32.43 45.83 -15.38
CA LYS A 48 33.22 45.56 -16.58
C LYS A 48 32.36 46.07 -17.74
N LYS A 49 32.86 47.06 -18.49
CA LYS A 49 32.26 47.47 -19.76
C LYS A 49 32.33 46.28 -20.71
N LEU A 50 31.26 45.48 -20.72
CA LEU A 50 31.14 44.35 -21.63
C LEU A 50 31.03 44.89 -23.07
N PRO A 51 31.73 44.28 -24.03
CA PRO A 51 31.64 44.68 -25.42
C PRO A 51 30.20 44.43 -25.91
N LYS A 52 29.67 45.38 -26.71
CA LYS A 52 28.24 45.46 -27.07
C LYS A 52 27.63 44.17 -27.62
N TRP A 53 28.43 43.29 -28.24
CA TRP A 53 27.98 42.01 -28.77
C TRP A 53 27.55 41.02 -27.68
N VAL A 54 28.11 41.09 -26.46
CA VAL A 54 27.74 40.20 -25.34
C VAL A 54 26.34 40.54 -24.80
N SER A 55 25.91 41.81 -24.86
CA SER A 55 24.52 42.19 -24.54
C SER A 55 23.51 41.62 -25.54
N ILE A 56 23.89 41.53 -26.82
CA ILE A 56 23.02 40.99 -27.86
C ILE A 56 22.89 39.46 -27.68
N VAL A 57 24.00 38.76 -27.42
CA VAL A 57 23.97 37.31 -27.15
C VAL A 57 23.17 37.01 -25.88
N ALA A 58 23.33 37.80 -24.81
CA ALA A 58 22.54 37.64 -23.59
C ALA A 58 21.03 37.83 -23.83
N LEU A 59 20.63 38.81 -24.64
CA LEU A 59 19.21 39.01 -25.01
C LEU A 59 18.64 37.84 -25.82
N VAL A 60 19.43 37.26 -26.73
CA VAL A 60 19.02 36.08 -27.50
C VAL A 60 18.86 34.87 -26.57
N VAL A 61 19.82 34.62 -25.68
CA VAL A 61 19.74 33.51 -24.71
C VAL A 61 18.55 33.67 -23.77
N VAL A 62 18.30 34.87 -23.26
CA VAL A 62 17.12 35.15 -22.41
C VAL A 62 15.82 34.90 -23.18
N SER A 63 15.76 35.25 -24.47
CA SER A 63 14.58 34.99 -25.30
C SER A 63 14.34 33.49 -25.51
N PHE A 64 15.39 32.69 -25.72
CA PHE A 64 15.27 31.23 -25.82
C PHE A 64 14.86 30.59 -24.49
N VAL A 65 15.39 31.06 -23.35
CA VAL A 65 15.01 30.55 -22.03
C VAL A 65 13.54 30.85 -21.72
N ILE A 66 13.07 32.08 -21.98
CA ILE A 66 11.66 32.45 -21.80
C ILE A 66 10.77 31.62 -22.73
N GLY A 67 11.17 31.44 -24.00
CA GLY A 67 10.44 30.60 -24.95
C GLY A 67 10.33 29.14 -24.50
N GLY A 68 11.41 28.57 -23.96
CA GLY A 68 11.43 27.22 -23.40
C GLY A 68 10.52 27.06 -22.18
N ILE A 69 10.50 28.05 -21.27
CA ILE A 69 9.61 28.05 -20.10
C ILE A 69 8.14 28.14 -20.52
N VAL A 70 7.81 29.01 -21.47
CA VAL A 70 6.44 29.14 -22.00
C VAL A 70 6.01 27.85 -22.71
N TYR A 71 6.89 27.24 -23.50
CA TYR A 71 6.60 25.96 -24.16
C TYR A 71 6.36 24.83 -23.15
N ALA A 72 7.19 24.72 -22.11
CA ALA A 72 7.01 23.73 -21.05
C ALA A 72 5.71 23.95 -20.26
N ALA A 73 5.33 25.20 -19.99
CA ALA A 73 4.08 25.53 -19.33
C ALA A 73 2.85 25.18 -20.20
N ILE A 74 2.90 25.47 -21.50
CA ILE A 74 1.83 25.08 -22.44
C ILE A 74 1.72 23.56 -22.54
N PHE A 75 2.85 22.84 -22.57
CA PHE A 75 2.87 21.39 -22.60
C PHE A 75 2.28 20.78 -21.32
N ALA A 76 2.63 21.30 -20.15
CA ALA A 76 2.08 20.87 -18.87
C ALA A 76 0.56 21.16 -18.75
N ILE A 77 0.09 22.29 -19.27
CA ILE A 77 -1.34 22.63 -19.29
C ILE A 77 -2.11 21.68 -20.24
N ASN A 78 -1.52 21.30 -21.37
CA ASN A 78 -2.13 20.33 -22.28
C ASN A 78 -2.24 18.92 -21.67
N ASP A 79 -1.24 18.46 -20.90
CA ASP A 79 -1.35 17.19 -20.17
C ASP A 79 -2.44 17.24 -19.09
N ILE A 80 -2.58 18.36 -18.39
CA ILE A 80 -3.66 18.56 -17.40
C ILE A 80 -5.04 18.56 -18.08
N GLN A 81 -5.18 19.18 -19.25
CA GLN A 81 -6.43 19.20 -20.03
C GLN A 81 -6.77 17.83 -20.62
N LYS A 82 -5.77 17.07 -21.07
CA LYS A 82 -5.96 15.70 -21.56
C LYS A 82 -6.44 14.77 -20.43
N THR A 83 -5.83 14.91 -19.26
CA THR A 83 -6.24 14.17 -18.05
C THR A 83 -7.66 14.56 -17.62
N SER A 84 -8.05 15.84 -17.70
CA SER A 84 -9.40 16.27 -17.30
C SER A 84 -10.49 15.86 -18.29
N ALA A 85 -10.18 15.80 -19.60
CA ALA A 85 -11.10 15.31 -20.63
C ALA A 85 -11.29 13.78 -20.56
N GLU A 86 -10.24 13.02 -20.27
CA GLU A 86 -10.34 11.57 -20.00
C GLU A 86 -11.13 11.31 -18.72
N VAL A 87 -10.88 12.06 -17.64
CA VAL A 87 -11.64 11.94 -16.38
C VAL A 87 -13.11 12.35 -16.56
N ALA A 88 -13.42 13.39 -17.35
CA ALA A 88 -14.79 13.79 -17.65
C ALA A 88 -15.52 12.76 -18.52
N SER A 89 -14.84 12.19 -19.52
CA SER A 89 -15.35 11.10 -20.36
C SER A 89 -15.62 9.83 -19.54
N MET A 90 -14.71 9.47 -18.62
CA MET A 90 -14.90 8.34 -17.70
C MET A 90 -16.05 8.60 -16.72
N THR A 91 -16.18 9.82 -16.20
CA THR A 91 -17.30 10.21 -15.33
C THR A 91 -18.64 10.15 -16.07
N GLN A 92 -18.65 10.44 -17.36
CA GLN A 92 -19.84 10.35 -18.20
C GLN A 92 -20.18 8.89 -18.58
N GLN A 93 -19.18 8.04 -18.82
CA GLN A 93 -19.37 6.58 -18.97
C GLN A 93 -19.91 5.92 -17.69
N ILE A 94 -19.47 6.37 -16.51
CA ILE A 94 -20.01 5.94 -15.21
C ILE A 94 -21.49 6.34 -15.04
N LYS A 95 -21.91 7.46 -15.65
CA LYS A 95 -23.28 7.97 -15.57
C LYS A 95 -24.22 7.36 -16.60
N GLU A 96 -23.68 6.81 -17.69
CA GLU A 96 -24.44 6.13 -18.76
C GLU A 96 -24.49 4.60 -18.62
N MET A 97 -23.67 4.00 -17.73
CA MET A 97 -23.85 2.61 -17.28
C MET A 97 -25.03 2.49 -16.28
N GLY A 98 -26.27 2.54 -16.76
CA GLY A 98 -27.38 1.84 -16.09
C GLY A 98 -27.33 0.34 -16.43
N PRO A 99 -27.95 -0.59 -15.67
CA PRO A 99 -28.53 -0.54 -14.32
C PRO A 99 -27.51 -1.04 -13.27
N GLN A 100 -27.85 -0.92 -11.97
CA GLN A 100 -27.02 -1.32 -10.82
C GLN A 100 -26.15 -2.58 -11.09
N ALA A 101 -24.83 -2.38 -11.20
CA ALA A 101 -23.83 -3.43 -11.09
C ALA A 101 -24.23 -4.40 -9.98
N LYS A 102 -24.26 -5.71 -10.26
CA LYS A 102 -24.73 -6.69 -9.28
C LYS A 102 -23.60 -6.93 -8.29
N ILE A 103 -23.55 -6.07 -7.28
CA ILE A 103 -22.54 -6.11 -6.23
C ILE A 103 -22.85 -7.25 -5.26
N LYS A 104 -21.86 -8.11 -4.99
CA LYS A 104 -21.89 -9.06 -3.87
C LYS A 104 -20.87 -8.67 -2.81
N THR A 105 -21.16 -9.11 -1.58
CA THR A 105 -20.23 -9.03 -0.46
C THR A 105 -19.56 -10.39 -0.28
N TYR A 106 -18.23 -10.42 -0.30
CA TYR A 106 -17.44 -11.55 0.16
C TYR A 106 -16.95 -11.26 1.58
N LYS A 107 -17.30 -12.14 2.52
CA LYS A 107 -16.88 -12.05 3.91
C LYS A 107 -16.20 -13.35 4.29
N ASP A 108 -14.95 -13.26 4.70
CA ASP A 108 -14.20 -14.39 5.22
C ASP A 108 -13.81 -14.14 6.67
N ILE A 109 -14.47 -14.87 7.57
CA ILE A 109 -14.26 -14.75 9.02
C ILE A 109 -12.91 -15.37 9.42
N ASN A 110 -12.44 -16.39 8.69
CA ASN A 110 -11.17 -17.05 8.96
C ASN A 110 -10.01 -16.14 8.61
N PHE A 111 -10.09 -15.43 7.48
CA PHE A 111 -9.11 -14.44 7.06
C PHE A 111 -9.31 -13.06 7.70
N GLY A 112 -10.50 -12.78 8.26
CA GLY A 112 -10.76 -11.57 9.04
C GLY A 112 -11.05 -10.32 8.19
N PHE A 113 -11.60 -10.49 6.99
CA PHE A 113 -11.96 -9.37 6.12
C PHE A 113 -13.30 -9.54 5.41
N GLU A 114 -13.83 -8.42 4.96
CA GLU A 114 -15.01 -8.31 4.11
C GLU A 114 -14.71 -7.33 2.98
N VAL A 115 -15.15 -7.66 1.76
CA VAL A 115 -15.00 -6.81 0.58
C VAL A 115 -16.23 -6.94 -0.32
N LYS A 116 -16.56 -5.88 -1.07
CA LYS A 116 -17.62 -5.89 -2.08
C LYS A 116 -17.01 -5.93 -3.48
N TYR A 117 -17.65 -6.67 -4.38
CA TYR A 117 -17.18 -6.80 -5.75
C TYR A 117 -18.34 -6.91 -6.77
N PRO A 118 -18.14 -6.42 -8.00
CA PRO A 118 -19.11 -6.55 -9.09
C PRO A 118 -19.08 -7.97 -9.70
N THR A 119 -20.19 -8.69 -9.62
CA THR A 119 -20.25 -10.10 -10.09
C THR A 119 -20.29 -10.27 -11.59
N GLU A 120 -20.58 -9.19 -12.32
CA GLU A 120 -20.49 -9.17 -13.78
C GLU A 120 -19.05 -9.29 -14.29
N PHE A 121 -18.06 -8.89 -13.48
CA PHE A 121 -16.64 -8.96 -13.83
C PHE A 121 -15.90 -10.05 -13.07
N PHE A 122 -16.22 -10.31 -11.80
CA PHE A 122 -15.42 -11.22 -10.99
C PHE A 122 -16.14 -12.52 -10.65
N GLN A 123 -15.38 -13.60 -10.79
CA GLN A 123 -15.67 -14.91 -10.21
C GLN A 123 -14.94 -15.03 -8.88
N LEU A 124 -15.66 -15.46 -7.83
CA LEU A 124 -15.10 -15.70 -6.51
C LEU A 124 -14.72 -17.18 -6.37
N ASP A 125 -13.45 -17.43 -6.07
CA ASP A 125 -12.96 -18.68 -5.50
C ASP A 125 -12.79 -18.49 -3.99
N SER A 126 -13.77 -18.97 -3.22
CA SER A 126 -13.78 -18.86 -1.76
C SER A 126 -12.78 -19.79 -1.08
N ALA A 127 -12.26 -20.82 -1.75
CA ALA A 127 -11.27 -21.72 -1.16
C ALA A 127 -9.92 -21.02 -1.01
N ASN A 128 -9.58 -20.17 -1.97
CA ASN A 128 -8.31 -19.45 -2.05
C ASN A 128 -8.46 -17.94 -1.81
N ALA A 129 -9.63 -17.49 -1.32
CA ALA A 129 -9.95 -16.08 -1.15
C ALA A 129 -9.54 -15.22 -2.37
N THR A 130 -9.94 -15.66 -3.57
CA THR A 130 -9.49 -15.06 -4.84
C THR A 130 -10.67 -14.54 -5.64
N LEU A 131 -10.55 -13.31 -6.15
CA LEU A 131 -11.43 -12.75 -7.17
C LEU A 131 -10.69 -12.71 -8.50
N LYS A 132 -11.28 -13.24 -9.57
CA LYS A 132 -10.65 -13.20 -10.89
C LYS A 132 -11.63 -12.92 -12.01
N HIS A 133 -11.14 -12.28 -13.07
CA HIS A 133 -11.82 -12.19 -14.35
C HIS A 133 -11.00 -13.02 -15.36
N THR A 134 -11.66 -14.00 -15.99
CA THR A 134 -11.03 -14.97 -16.89
C THR A 134 -11.53 -14.71 -18.30
N LEU A 135 -10.62 -14.51 -19.24
CA LEU A 135 -10.92 -14.31 -20.66
C LEU A 135 -11.50 -15.61 -21.25
N LYS A 136 -12.53 -15.50 -22.08
CA LYS A 136 -13.25 -16.67 -22.62
C LYS A 136 -12.50 -17.42 -23.70
N ASN A 137 -11.71 -16.70 -24.49
CA ASN A 137 -11.10 -17.24 -25.73
C ASN A 137 -9.59 -16.98 -25.81
N PHE A 138 -8.94 -16.64 -24.69
CA PHE A 138 -7.51 -16.36 -24.66
C PHE A 138 -6.82 -17.33 -23.69
N HIS A 139 -6.01 -18.22 -24.23
CA HIS A 139 -5.24 -19.21 -23.47
C HIS A 139 -3.84 -18.69 -23.17
N LYS A 140 -3.30 -19.05 -22.00
CA LYS A 140 -1.88 -18.88 -21.66
C LYS A 140 -1.11 -20.12 -22.09
N TYR A 141 0.08 -19.91 -22.62
CA TYR A 141 0.98 -21.00 -22.99
C TYR A 141 2.31 -20.84 -22.24
N SER A 142 2.86 -21.96 -21.79
CA SER A 142 4.17 -22.02 -21.12
C SER A 142 5.27 -21.63 -22.11
N LEU A 143 6.14 -20.69 -21.71
CA LEU A 143 7.30 -20.31 -22.51
C LEU A 143 8.34 -21.44 -22.61
N ALA A 144 8.38 -22.34 -21.63
CA ALA A 144 9.39 -23.39 -21.54
C ALA A 144 9.15 -24.53 -22.54
N ASP A 145 7.88 -24.91 -22.72
CA ASP A 145 7.50 -26.11 -23.48
C ASP A 145 6.29 -25.91 -24.40
N GLY A 146 5.70 -24.71 -24.44
CA GLY A 146 4.53 -24.41 -25.25
C GLY A 146 3.24 -25.07 -24.76
N SER A 147 3.24 -25.69 -23.58
CA SER A 147 2.04 -26.34 -23.03
C SER A 147 0.93 -25.32 -22.75
N ASP A 148 -0.31 -25.72 -22.99
CA ASP A 148 -1.50 -24.93 -22.69
C ASP A 148 -1.73 -24.89 -21.16
N LEU A 149 -1.63 -23.70 -20.58
CA LEU A 149 -1.84 -23.43 -19.15
C LEU A 149 -3.29 -23.09 -18.82
N GLY A 150 -4.17 -23.16 -19.82
CA GLY A 150 -5.59 -22.85 -19.73
C GLY A 150 -5.91 -21.39 -19.99
N LEU A 151 -7.15 -21.01 -19.69
CA LEU A 151 -7.64 -19.66 -19.93
C LEU A 151 -6.90 -18.62 -19.08
N ALA A 152 -6.69 -17.46 -19.67
CA ALA A 152 -5.98 -16.37 -19.07
C ALA A 152 -6.86 -15.54 -18.14
N ASP A 153 -6.37 -15.28 -16.93
CA ASP A 153 -6.93 -14.24 -16.06
C ASP A 153 -6.27 -12.90 -16.40
N ASP A 154 -7.05 -11.89 -16.78
CA ASP A 154 -6.56 -10.53 -17.08
C ASP A 154 -6.45 -9.66 -15.81
N ILE A 155 -7.27 -9.94 -14.81
CA ILE A 155 -7.12 -9.45 -13.44
C ILE A 155 -7.44 -10.57 -12.44
N LYS A 156 -6.56 -10.75 -11.46
CA LYS A 156 -6.75 -11.66 -10.32
C LYS A 156 -6.31 -10.98 -9.04
N ILE A 157 -7.16 -10.99 -8.03
CA ILE A 157 -6.97 -10.37 -6.72
C ILE A 157 -7.00 -11.47 -5.67
N VAL A 158 -5.91 -11.64 -4.91
CA VAL A 158 -5.78 -12.67 -3.88
C VAL A 158 -5.64 -11.99 -2.53
N PHE A 159 -6.40 -12.48 -1.54
CA PHE A 159 -6.43 -11.92 -0.19
C PHE A 159 -5.77 -12.89 0.80
N HIS A 160 -4.71 -12.45 1.47
CA HIS A 160 -3.92 -13.26 2.37
C HIS A 160 -3.95 -12.74 3.81
N LYS A 161 -4.04 -13.67 4.77
CA LYS A 161 -3.99 -13.38 6.21
C LYS A 161 -2.55 -13.27 6.74
N ASP A 162 -1.56 -13.69 5.97
CA ASP A 162 -0.17 -13.82 6.42
C ASP A 162 0.62 -12.52 6.24
N ILE A 163 1.42 -12.22 7.26
CA ILE A 163 2.19 -11.00 7.51
C ILE A 163 3.67 -11.17 7.14
N THR A 164 4.13 -12.41 6.96
CA THR A 164 5.55 -12.69 6.73
C THR A 164 6.06 -12.09 5.42
N GLU A 165 5.23 -11.93 4.40
CA GLU A 165 5.65 -11.28 3.13
C GLU A 165 5.75 -9.76 3.27
N CYS A 166 4.93 -9.15 4.12
CA CYS A 166 5.02 -7.72 4.44
C CYS A 166 6.12 -7.39 5.46
N ASP A 167 6.52 -8.36 6.30
CA ASP A 167 7.54 -8.22 7.35
C ASP A 167 8.93 -8.75 6.94
N ASN A 168 9.06 -9.82 6.15
CA ASN A 168 10.37 -10.33 5.69
C ASN A 168 10.96 -9.46 4.56
N SER A 169 10.18 -8.52 4.04
CA SER A 169 10.59 -7.56 3.02
C SER A 169 11.48 -6.42 3.56
N GLU A 170 11.88 -6.51 4.84
CA GLU A 170 12.51 -5.46 5.63
C GLU A 170 13.90 -5.01 5.18
N THR A 171 14.60 -5.75 4.31
CA THR A 171 15.95 -5.38 3.86
C THR A 171 16.08 -5.08 2.37
N THR A 172 15.07 -5.35 1.54
CA THR A 172 15.17 -5.09 0.08
C THR A 172 13.95 -4.39 -0.51
N ILE A 173 12.76 -4.55 0.09
CA ILE A 173 11.52 -4.03 -0.50
C ILE A 173 11.07 -2.72 0.17
N LYS A 174 11.44 -2.48 1.44
CA LYS A 174 11.12 -1.23 2.17
C LYS A 174 11.54 0.04 1.44
N ASP A 175 12.64 0.01 0.69
CA ASP A 175 13.18 1.18 -0.01
C ASP A 175 12.47 1.47 -1.36
N ILE A 176 11.65 0.54 -1.86
CA ILE A 176 11.02 0.61 -3.18
C ILE A 176 9.48 0.77 -3.07
N GLY A 177 8.92 0.47 -1.90
CA GLY A 177 7.49 0.61 -1.64
C GLY A 177 7.00 2.05 -1.73
N THR A 178 5.83 2.23 -2.34
CA THR A 178 5.13 3.52 -2.39
C THR A 178 3.97 3.52 -1.40
N PRO A 179 3.82 4.55 -0.54
CA PRO A 179 2.65 4.65 0.30
C PRO A 179 1.39 4.81 -0.56
N PHE A 180 0.29 4.18 -0.17
CA PHE A 180 -1.00 4.33 -0.85
C PHE A 180 -2.13 4.58 0.14
N GLN A 181 -3.19 5.23 -0.35
CA GLN A 181 -4.41 5.47 0.39
C GLN A 181 -5.63 5.27 -0.52
N ILE A 182 -6.47 4.28 -0.23
CA ILE A 182 -7.67 3.94 -1.03
C ILE A 182 -8.82 3.64 -0.08
N GLY A 183 -9.93 4.38 -0.18
CA GLY A 183 -11.15 4.12 0.62
C GLY A 183 -10.95 4.11 2.14
N GLY A 184 -9.98 4.87 2.65
CA GLY A 184 -9.62 4.90 4.07
C GLY A 184 -8.68 3.77 4.52
N LEU A 185 -8.29 2.87 3.60
CA LEU A 185 -7.15 1.99 3.81
C LEU A 185 -5.85 2.72 3.51
N GLU A 186 -4.88 2.47 4.37
CA GLU A 186 -3.51 2.98 4.22
C GLU A 186 -2.55 1.80 4.26
N GLY A 187 -1.48 1.90 3.49
CA GLY A 187 -0.52 0.82 3.37
C GLY A 187 0.66 1.16 2.49
N ILE A 188 1.40 0.13 2.13
CA ILE A 188 2.52 0.21 1.19
C ILE A 188 2.20 -0.67 -0.02
N LYS A 189 2.38 -0.09 -1.21
CA LYS A 189 2.21 -0.75 -2.50
C LYS A 189 3.59 -1.05 -3.09
N TYR A 190 3.75 -2.27 -3.59
CA TYR A 190 4.96 -2.71 -4.29
C TYR A 190 4.58 -3.22 -5.67
N GLU A 191 5.25 -2.73 -6.71
CA GLU A 191 5.07 -3.24 -8.06
C GLU A 191 6.26 -4.13 -8.40
N MET A 192 5.97 -5.40 -8.73
CA MET A 192 6.96 -6.31 -9.28
C MET A 192 6.54 -6.67 -10.70
N GLY A 193 7.44 -6.43 -11.65
CA GLY A 193 7.29 -6.94 -13.00
C GLY A 193 7.90 -8.34 -13.08
N ALA A 194 7.12 -9.32 -13.49
CA ALA A 194 7.65 -10.48 -14.19
C ALA A 194 7.30 -10.35 -15.68
N GLU A 195 8.05 -11.04 -16.52
CA GLU A 195 7.75 -11.14 -17.95
C GLU A 195 6.32 -11.68 -18.16
N GLY A 196 5.39 -10.85 -18.65
CA GLY A 196 4.02 -11.26 -19.04
C GLY A 196 2.95 -10.69 -18.15
N GLU A 197 3.22 -10.77 -16.86
CA GLU A 197 2.25 -10.54 -15.80
C GLU A 197 2.85 -9.57 -14.80
N GLY A 198 2.19 -8.43 -14.64
CA GLY A 198 2.51 -7.54 -13.54
C GLY A 198 1.88 -8.06 -12.27
N VAL A 199 2.62 -7.99 -11.17
CA VAL A 199 2.09 -8.28 -9.84
C VAL A 199 2.27 -7.05 -8.97
N VAL A 200 1.18 -6.60 -8.38
CA VAL A 200 1.20 -5.51 -7.40
C VAL A 200 0.79 -6.06 -6.05
N PHE A 201 1.59 -5.77 -5.05
CA PHE A 201 1.39 -6.18 -3.67
C PHE A 201 0.96 -4.99 -2.84
N TYR A 202 -0.05 -5.18 -2.00
CA TYR A 202 -0.57 -4.16 -1.10
C TYR A 202 -0.53 -4.69 0.32
N CYS A 203 0.33 -4.10 1.14
CA CYS A 203 0.38 -4.36 2.58
C CYS A 203 -0.49 -3.33 3.29
N VAL A 204 -1.70 -3.73 3.66
CA VAL A 204 -2.70 -2.91 4.34
C VAL A 204 -2.52 -3.03 5.85
N LYS A 205 -2.43 -1.90 6.56
CA LYS A 205 -2.30 -1.90 8.03
C LYS A 205 -3.64 -1.58 8.67
N ASN A 206 -4.06 -2.42 9.61
CA ASN A 206 -5.15 -2.07 10.51
C ASN A 206 -4.60 -1.23 11.67
N SER A 207 -5.03 0.03 11.73
CA SER A 207 -4.63 1.00 12.77
C SER A 207 -5.05 0.58 14.18
N GLN A 208 -6.08 -0.25 14.34
CA GLN A 208 -6.66 -0.60 15.64
C GLN A 208 -5.97 -1.80 16.30
N ASN A 209 -5.60 -2.82 15.52
CA ASN A 209 -5.03 -4.07 16.05
C ASN A 209 -3.61 -4.37 15.54
N LYS A 210 -3.02 -3.47 14.75
CA LYS A 210 -1.70 -3.63 14.12
C LYS A 210 -1.57 -4.86 13.21
N ASN A 211 -2.68 -5.50 12.82
CA ASN A 211 -2.63 -6.57 11.84
C ASN A 211 -2.25 -5.99 10.48
N ILE A 212 -1.35 -6.69 9.78
CA ILE A 212 -1.04 -6.42 8.39
C ILE A 212 -1.85 -7.42 7.55
N PHE A 213 -2.41 -6.95 6.46
CA PHE A 213 -3.14 -7.78 5.50
C PHE A 213 -2.47 -7.64 4.15
N PHE A 214 -2.27 -8.75 3.47
CA PHE A 214 -1.55 -8.79 2.21
C PHE A 214 -2.53 -9.05 1.06
N ILE A 215 -2.50 -8.18 0.05
CA ILE A 215 -3.36 -8.28 -1.12
C ILE A 215 -2.48 -8.30 -2.36
N GLU A 216 -2.62 -9.34 -3.17
CA GLU A 216 -1.93 -9.47 -4.44
C GLU A 216 -2.88 -9.14 -5.58
N ARG A 217 -2.42 -8.33 -6.53
CA ARG A 217 -3.10 -8.07 -7.79
C ARG A 217 -2.20 -8.53 -8.93
N PHE A 218 -2.62 -9.58 -9.63
CA PHE A 218 -2.06 -9.98 -10.91
C PHE A 218 -2.82 -9.28 -12.03
N PHE A 219 -2.10 -8.86 -13.06
CA PHE A 219 -2.70 -8.27 -14.25
C PHE A 219 -1.95 -8.61 -15.53
N LEU A 220 -2.70 -8.74 -16.63
CA LEU A 220 -2.14 -8.89 -17.97
C LEU A 220 -1.96 -7.52 -18.63
N SER A 221 -0.71 -7.23 -18.98
CA SER A 221 -0.33 -5.99 -19.66
C SER A 221 -0.49 -6.11 -21.17
N GLU A 222 -1.05 -5.09 -21.80
CA GLU A 222 -1.18 -4.97 -23.27
C GLU A 222 0.19 -4.95 -23.97
N ALA A 223 1.26 -4.61 -23.24
CA ALA A 223 2.63 -4.64 -23.77
C ALA A 223 3.09 -6.05 -24.19
N TRP A 224 2.40 -7.10 -23.74
CA TRP A 224 2.81 -8.49 -23.94
C TRP A 224 2.15 -9.20 -25.10
N SER A 225 0.96 -8.77 -25.50
CA SER A 225 0.27 -9.36 -26.64
C SER A 225 -0.56 -8.31 -27.34
N THR A 226 -0.28 -8.15 -28.63
CA THR A 226 -1.09 -7.31 -29.53
C THR A 226 -2.49 -7.88 -29.75
N GLU A 227 -2.74 -9.14 -29.36
CA GLU A 227 -4.03 -9.80 -29.47
C GLU A 227 -4.94 -9.59 -28.25
N LEU A 228 -4.37 -9.24 -27.08
CA LEU A 228 -5.14 -8.99 -25.86
C LEU A 228 -6.19 -7.88 -26.05
N PRO A 229 -5.85 -6.70 -26.62
CA PRO A 229 -6.84 -5.64 -26.86
C PRO A 229 -7.95 -6.03 -27.86
N ASN A 230 -7.75 -7.08 -28.66
CA ASN A 230 -8.75 -7.55 -29.61
C ASN A 230 -9.76 -8.51 -28.96
N GLN A 231 -9.52 -8.98 -27.74
CA GLN A 231 -10.48 -9.81 -27.01
C GLN A 231 -11.63 -8.93 -26.52
N SER A 232 -12.86 -9.28 -26.89
CA SER A 232 -14.05 -8.49 -26.58
C SER A 232 -14.35 -8.35 -25.09
N ASP A 233 -13.86 -9.30 -24.28
CA ASP A 233 -14.03 -9.35 -22.84
C ASP A 233 -12.80 -8.85 -22.08
N TYR A 234 -11.70 -8.50 -22.76
CA TYR A 234 -10.51 -7.98 -22.08
C TYR A 234 -10.77 -6.64 -21.40
N LEU A 235 -10.39 -6.56 -20.13
CA LEU A 235 -10.40 -5.32 -19.36
C LEU A 235 -9.10 -4.57 -19.63
N SER A 236 -9.19 -3.35 -20.17
CA SER A 236 -8.00 -2.50 -20.35
C SER A 236 -7.28 -2.25 -19.04
N SER A 237 -5.99 -1.92 -19.11
CA SER A 237 -5.16 -1.68 -17.92
C SER A 237 -5.77 -0.64 -16.96
N ALA A 238 -6.34 0.43 -17.52
CA ALA A 238 -7.04 1.47 -16.76
C ALA A 238 -8.32 0.93 -16.09
N ARG A 239 -9.09 0.09 -16.80
CA ARG A 239 -10.32 -0.49 -16.27
C ARG A 239 -10.04 -1.50 -15.16
N GLN A 240 -8.99 -2.31 -15.30
CA GLN A 240 -8.53 -3.23 -14.27
C GLN A 240 -8.16 -2.49 -12.98
N GLU A 241 -7.42 -1.37 -13.10
CA GLU A 241 -7.06 -0.54 -11.95
C GLU A 241 -8.27 0.12 -11.29
N GLU A 242 -9.22 0.62 -12.10
CA GLU A 242 -10.48 1.18 -11.59
C GLU A 242 -11.27 0.14 -10.78
N LEU A 243 -11.47 -1.07 -11.33
CA LEU A 243 -12.19 -2.15 -10.67
C LEU A 243 -11.49 -2.61 -9.39
N PHE A 244 -10.16 -2.71 -9.42
CA PHE A 244 -9.37 -3.01 -8.23
C PHE A 244 -9.59 -1.94 -7.15
N ASN A 245 -9.44 -0.66 -7.48
CA ASN A 245 -9.62 0.44 -6.54
C ASN A 245 -11.05 0.47 -5.98
N GLN A 246 -12.05 0.18 -6.81
CA GLN A 246 -13.44 0.04 -6.37
C GLN A 246 -13.58 -1.07 -5.33
N ILE A 247 -13.03 -2.27 -5.57
CA ILE A 247 -13.07 -3.40 -4.63
C ILE A 247 -12.36 -3.02 -3.33
N ILE A 248 -11.10 -2.57 -3.40
CA ILE A 248 -10.29 -2.24 -2.24
C ILE A 248 -10.90 -1.11 -1.42
N SER A 249 -11.57 -0.14 -2.04
CA SER A 249 -12.25 0.93 -1.30
C SER A 249 -13.37 0.45 -0.37
N THR A 250 -13.85 -0.78 -0.58
CA THR A 250 -14.90 -1.41 0.25
C THR A 250 -14.35 -2.40 1.26
N PHE A 251 -13.03 -2.65 1.26
CA PHE A 251 -12.39 -3.59 2.15
C PHE A 251 -12.53 -3.13 3.59
N LYS A 252 -12.91 -4.06 4.46
CA LYS A 252 -13.04 -3.84 5.90
C LYS A 252 -12.46 -5.02 6.64
N PHE A 253 -11.72 -4.72 7.70
CA PHE A 253 -11.42 -5.72 8.71
C PHE A 253 -12.73 -6.10 9.41
N VAL A 254 -13.08 -7.37 9.35
CA VAL A 254 -14.10 -7.93 10.23
C VAL A 254 -13.36 -8.63 11.34
N SER A 255 -13.59 -8.17 12.56
CA SER A 255 -13.23 -8.94 13.73
C SER A 255 -13.81 -10.34 13.53
N SER A 256 -12.98 -11.38 13.64
CA SER A 256 -13.54 -12.68 13.97
C SER A 256 -14.36 -12.42 15.23
N THR A 257 -15.66 -12.64 15.16
CA THR A 257 -16.51 -12.52 16.34
C THR A 257 -15.98 -13.54 17.34
N GLY A 258 -15.11 -13.09 18.24
CA GLY A 258 -14.56 -13.87 19.32
C GLY A 258 -13.84 -15.13 18.88
N THR A 259 -12.56 -15.01 18.57
CA THR A 259 -11.60 -15.91 19.23
C THR A 259 -10.73 -15.03 20.09
N LYS A 260 -11.29 -14.62 21.23
CA LYS A 260 -10.44 -14.19 22.34
C LYS A 260 -9.48 -15.36 22.61
N SER A 261 -8.22 -15.05 22.93
CA SER A 261 -7.19 -16.09 23.02
C SER A 261 -7.63 -17.16 24.01
N LYS A 262 -7.24 -18.44 23.81
CA LYS A 262 -7.58 -19.50 24.78
C LYS A 262 -7.18 -19.13 26.22
N GLY A 263 -6.15 -18.30 26.39
CA GLY A 263 -5.69 -17.79 27.68
C GLY A 263 -6.64 -16.80 28.36
N ASP A 264 -7.56 -16.17 27.63
CA ASP A 264 -8.54 -15.22 28.16
C ASP A 264 -9.86 -15.89 28.58
N PHE A 265 -10.01 -17.20 28.29
CA PHE A 265 -11.18 -17.97 28.71
C PHE A 265 -11.07 -18.24 30.23
N CYS A 266 -12.12 -17.89 30.97
CA CYS A 266 -12.08 -17.90 32.43
C CYS A 266 -12.86 -19.05 33.07
N GLY A 267 -13.24 -20.06 32.28
CA GLY A 267 -13.88 -21.28 32.80
C GLY A 267 -12.90 -22.16 33.55
N THR A 268 -13.42 -22.98 34.47
CA THR A 268 -12.63 -23.88 35.31
C THR A 268 -12.88 -25.34 34.93
N SER A 269 -11.94 -26.23 35.23
CA SER A 269 -12.09 -27.67 35.00
C SER A 269 -12.03 -28.40 36.34
N THR A 270 -12.95 -29.32 36.61
CA THR A 270 -12.91 -30.18 37.82
C THR A 270 -11.79 -31.20 37.73
N GLN A 271 -11.34 -31.50 36.51
CA GLN A 271 -10.42 -32.59 36.20
C GLN A 271 -10.99 -33.97 36.52
N GLY A 272 -12.32 -34.11 36.47
CA GLY A 272 -13.01 -35.39 36.64
C GLY A 272 -12.52 -36.44 35.66
N SER A 273 -12.53 -37.71 36.11
CA SER A 273 -12.07 -38.84 35.31
C SER A 273 -12.96 -39.03 34.08
N CYS A 274 -12.34 -39.33 32.96
CA CYS A 274 -13.01 -39.64 31.70
C CYS A 274 -12.13 -40.59 30.87
N ASP A 275 -12.78 -41.37 30.01
CA ASP A 275 -12.09 -42.16 28.98
C ASP A 275 -12.29 -41.57 27.57
N ALA A 276 -13.34 -40.76 27.37
CA ALA A 276 -13.66 -40.13 26.10
C ALA A 276 -14.23 -38.71 26.26
N ASP A 277 -14.12 -37.89 25.20
CA ASP A 277 -14.69 -36.52 25.15
C ASP A 277 -16.19 -36.49 25.45
N ALA A 278 -16.93 -37.55 25.10
CA ALA A 278 -18.37 -37.65 25.33
C ALA A 278 -18.75 -37.74 26.81
N GLU A 279 -17.81 -38.11 27.69
CA GLU A 279 -18.02 -38.20 29.14
C GLU A 279 -17.73 -36.86 29.84
N CYS A 280 -17.33 -35.84 29.10
CA CYS A 280 -17.05 -34.51 29.61
C CYS A 280 -18.15 -33.53 29.20
N MET A 281 -18.76 -32.89 30.19
CA MET A 281 -19.86 -31.95 29.99
C MET A 281 -19.56 -30.56 30.54
N SER A 282 -20.15 -29.54 29.91
CA SER A 282 -20.15 -28.18 30.44
C SER A 282 -21.22 -28.06 31.54
N GLY A 283 -20.79 -27.90 32.78
CA GLY A 283 -21.61 -27.69 33.97
C GLY A 283 -21.48 -26.27 34.55
N GLY A 284 -21.99 -26.09 35.77
CA GLY A 284 -22.16 -24.77 36.39
C GLY A 284 -23.36 -24.02 35.83
N CYS A 285 -23.86 -23.04 36.58
CA CYS A 285 -25.10 -22.33 36.20
C CYS A 285 -24.99 -21.51 34.91
N SER A 286 -23.76 -21.11 34.54
CA SER A 286 -23.45 -20.31 33.34
C SER A 286 -22.63 -21.12 32.30
N GLY A 287 -22.53 -22.44 32.45
CA GLY A 287 -21.72 -23.30 31.57
C GLY A 287 -20.20 -23.11 31.70
N GLN A 288 -19.74 -22.57 32.84
CA GLN A 288 -18.36 -22.18 33.06
C GLN A 288 -17.44 -23.31 33.57
N VAL A 289 -17.99 -24.46 33.94
CA VAL A 289 -17.23 -25.58 34.50
C VAL A 289 -17.16 -26.72 33.48
N CYS A 290 -15.98 -27.25 33.20
CA CYS A 290 -15.82 -28.51 32.49
C CYS A 290 -15.68 -29.63 33.51
N GLN A 291 -16.60 -30.59 33.50
CA GLN A 291 -16.68 -31.67 34.49
C GLN A 291 -17.00 -33.01 33.85
N SER A 292 -16.75 -34.10 34.57
CA SER A 292 -17.16 -35.44 34.13
C SER A 292 -18.66 -35.65 34.35
N GLU A 293 -19.32 -36.39 33.47
CA GLU A 293 -20.73 -36.80 33.63
C GLU A 293 -20.95 -37.69 34.86
N ASN A 294 -19.89 -38.32 35.38
CA ASN A 294 -19.93 -39.18 36.56
C ASN A 294 -19.76 -38.41 37.89
N GLU A 295 -19.50 -37.09 37.84
CA GLU A 295 -19.39 -36.25 39.03
C GLU A 295 -20.75 -35.67 39.44
N GLU A 296 -20.90 -35.31 40.71
CA GLU A 296 -22.04 -34.48 41.12
C GLU A 296 -21.98 -33.12 40.38
N PRO A 297 -23.11 -32.59 39.89
CA PRO A 297 -23.12 -31.34 39.15
C PRO A 297 -22.51 -30.19 39.96
N ALA A 298 -21.47 -29.54 39.41
CA ALA A 298 -20.83 -28.40 40.06
C ALA A 298 -21.82 -27.26 40.29
N ILE A 299 -22.03 -26.91 41.57
CA ILE A 299 -22.88 -25.79 41.97
C ILE A 299 -22.02 -24.52 42.00
N THR A 300 -22.32 -23.59 41.09
CA THR A 300 -21.71 -22.27 41.03
C THR A 300 -22.74 -21.18 41.27
N THR A 301 -22.31 -19.95 41.51
CA THR A 301 -23.22 -18.80 41.39
C THR A 301 -23.72 -18.69 39.94
N CYS A 302 -24.94 -18.18 39.77
CA CYS A 302 -25.57 -17.93 38.46
C CYS A 302 -25.20 -16.57 37.86
N GLU A 303 -24.04 -16.03 38.25
CA GLU A 303 -23.52 -14.82 37.64
C GLU A 303 -22.91 -15.17 36.28
N TYR A 304 -23.40 -14.53 35.23
CA TYR A 304 -22.85 -14.67 33.90
C TYR A 304 -21.71 -13.68 33.67
N ARG A 305 -20.64 -14.14 33.03
CA ARG A 305 -19.53 -13.31 32.53
C ARG A 305 -19.28 -13.69 31.08
N ASP A 306 -18.97 -12.70 30.25
CA ASP A 306 -18.67 -12.93 28.83
C ASP A 306 -17.55 -13.94 28.59
N CYS A 307 -16.61 -14.05 29.54
CA CYS A 307 -15.49 -15.00 29.47
C CYS A 307 -15.86 -16.47 29.74
N TYR A 308 -17.11 -16.76 30.08
CA TYR A 308 -17.63 -18.13 30.19
C TYR A 308 -18.16 -18.69 28.87
N ASN A 309 -18.32 -17.86 27.84
CA ASN A 309 -18.81 -18.34 26.55
C ASN A 309 -17.72 -19.09 25.78
N ALA A 310 -17.58 -20.39 26.03
CA ALA A 310 -16.57 -21.26 25.42
C ALA A 310 -16.50 -21.13 23.87
N SER A 311 -17.64 -20.94 23.20
CA SER A 311 -17.70 -20.79 21.75
C SER A 311 -16.97 -19.54 21.23
N THR A 312 -17.04 -18.43 21.97
CA THR A 312 -16.36 -17.14 21.70
C THR A 312 -14.84 -17.20 21.92
N TYR A 313 -14.32 -18.29 22.47
CA TYR A 313 -12.90 -18.51 22.72
C TYR A 313 -12.38 -19.73 21.95
N GLY A 314 -13.23 -20.40 21.18
CA GLY A 314 -12.87 -21.61 20.43
C GLY A 314 -12.41 -22.77 21.33
N VAL A 315 -12.87 -22.82 22.58
CA VAL A 315 -12.58 -23.91 23.53
C VAL A 315 -13.79 -24.81 23.69
N ARG A 316 -13.56 -26.08 24.03
CA ARG A 316 -14.61 -27.08 24.34
C ARG A 316 -14.17 -27.92 25.53
N CYS A 317 -15.14 -28.45 26.26
CA CYS A 317 -14.87 -29.41 27.34
C CYS A 317 -14.54 -30.77 26.70
N LYS A 318 -13.37 -31.33 27.02
CA LYS A 318 -12.81 -32.54 26.40
C LYS A 318 -12.07 -33.41 27.41
N CYS A 319 -11.85 -34.66 27.06
CA CYS A 319 -11.08 -35.60 27.86
C CYS A 319 -9.60 -35.53 27.46
N ILE A 320 -8.77 -34.97 28.35
CA ILE A 320 -7.33 -34.75 28.10
C ILE A 320 -6.55 -35.42 29.21
N ASN A 321 -5.70 -36.39 28.86
CA ASN A 321 -4.95 -37.21 29.82
C ASN A 321 -5.88 -37.84 30.88
N ASN A 322 -7.00 -38.42 30.42
CA ASN A 322 -8.05 -39.04 31.21
C ASN A 322 -8.72 -38.10 32.23
N LYS A 323 -8.74 -36.80 31.93
CA LYS A 323 -9.33 -35.75 32.78
C LYS A 323 -10.13 -34.76 31.95
N CYS A 324 -11.33 -34.40 32.40
CA CYS A 324 -12.14 -33.37 31.74
C CYS A 324 -11.52 -31.98 31.90
N GLN A 325 -11.19 -31.34 30.77
CA GLN A 325 -10.53 -30.04 30.70
C GLN A 325 -11.04 -29.19 29.53
N TRP A 326 -10.98 -27.86 29.67
CA TRP A 326 -11.24 -26.93 28.57
C TRP A 326 -10.06 -26.88 27.59
N GLN A 327 -10.31 -27.10 26.29
CA GLN A 327 -9.31 -26.96 25.23
C GLN A 327 -9.88 -26.54 23.88
#